data_AF-A0A367J960-F1
#
_entry.id   AF-A0A367J960-F1
#
_cell.length_a   1.000
_cell.length_b   1.000
_cell.length_c   1.000
_cell.angle_alpha   90.00
_cell.angle_beta   90.00
_cell.angle_gamma   90.00
#
_symmetry.space_group_name_H-M   'P 1'
#
loop_
_entity.id
_entity.type
_entity.pdbx_description
1 polymer ?
#
loop_
_entity_poly.entity_id
_entity_poly.type
_entity_poly.pdbx_seq_one_letter_code
_entity_poly.pdbx_strand_id
1 'polypeptide(L)'
;QVNVRTYDYWTMVYESGIITQHISSVVIFIAVFIYLQDHSLSGNHLIWTGSFLTGVGYIFWDLRIRNMNELKRQRVVKSAFFFFITLLGLSPILKTLTSQISDDTIYALTVCCFLANILFHDYTTQVKIPGSLSTNAAIFASVLLASRLDTNVDVFAFLSFAVEWFSLFPIFRRQSKVQRTSN
;
A
#
# COMPACT_ATOMS: atom_id res chain seq x y z
N GLN A 1 38.89 -11.18 -20.43
CA GLN A 1 37.59 -11.69 -20.93
C GLN A 1 36.49 -10.80 -20.39
N VAL A 2 35.85 -10.01 -21.25
CA VAL A 2 34.70 -9.18 -20.87
C VAL A 2 33.47 -10.08 -20.84
N ASN A 3 32.88 -10.26 -19.67
CA ASN A 3 31.67 -11.05 -19.47
C ASN A 3 30.47 -10.26 -20.02
N VAL A 4 30.26 -10.30 -21.34
CA VAL A 4 29.11 -9.67 -21.99
C VAL A 4 27.89 -10.58 -21.75
N ARG A 5 27.10 -10.25 -20.72
CA ARG A 5 25.77 -10.86 -20.56
C ARG A 5 24.86 -10.27 -21.64
N THR A 6 24.44 -11.10 -22.59
CA THR A 6 23.39 -10.76 -23.55
C THR A 6 22.06 -10.67 -22.81
N TYR A 7 21.70 -9.47 -22.37
CA TYR A 7 20.37 -9.22 -21.85
C TYR A 7 19.38 -9.20 -23.00
N ASP A 8 18.42 -10.13 -22.96
CA ASP A 8 17.33 -10.19 -23.91
C ASP A 8 16.45 -8.94 -23.75
N TYR A 9 16.21 -8.20 -24.83
CA TYR A 9 15.48 -6.93 -24.82
C TYR A 9 14.10 -7.07 -24.18
N TRP A 10 13.46 -8.22 -24.37
CA TRP A 10 12.15 -8.52 -23.81
C TRP A 10 12.17 -8.66 -22.29
N THR A 11 13.25 -9.19 -21.71
CA THR A 11 13.43 -9.26 -20.26
C THR A 11 13.59 -7.87 -19.67
N MET A 12 14.37 -7.00 -20.32
CA MET A 12 14.55 -5.61 -19.89
C MET A 12 13.25 -4.81 -19.94
N VAL A 13 12.45 -4.97 -21.00
CA VAL A 13 11.14 -4.31 -21.12
C VAL A 13 10.19 -4.79 -20.03
N TYR A 14 10.12 -6.10 -19.76
CA TYR A 14 9.28 -6.65 -18.70
C TYR A 14 9.70 -6.14 -17.30
N GLU A 15 11.00 -6.11 -17.02
CA GLU A 15 11.53 -5.59 -15.75
C GLU A 15 11.27 -4.08 -15.59
N SER A 16 11.39 -3.30 -16.66
CA SER A 16 11.06 -1.85 -16.64
C SER A 16 9.56 -1.57 -16.48
N GLY A 17 8.69 -2.42 -17.05
CA GLY A 17 7.24 -2.30 -16.91
C GLY A 17 6.76 -2.47 -15.47
N ILE A 18 7.42 -3.34 -14.71
CA ILE A 18 7.15 -3.54 -13.28
C ILE A 18 7.47 -2.28 -12.47
N ILE A 19 8.61 -1.65 -12.76
CA ILE A 19 9.07 -0.45 -12.06
C ILE A 19 8.13 0.72 -12.34
N THR A 20 7.79 0.94 -13.61
CA THR A 20 6.87 2.01 -14.02
C THR A 20 5.46 1.81 -13.45
N GLN A 21 4.97 0.58 -13.36
CA GLN A 21 3.69 0.28 -12.72
C GLN A 21 3.71 0.61 -11.21
N HIS A 22 4.80 0.29 -10.51
CA HIS A 22 4.95 0.61 -9.10
C HIS A 22 5.02 2.12 -8.86
N ILE A 23 5.79 2.85 -9.67
CA ILE A 23 5.85 4.32 -9.63
C ILE A 23 4.48 4.93 -9.91
N SER A 24 3.78 4.45 -10.95
CA SER A 24 2.43 4.93 -11.28
C SER A 24 1.45 4.72 -10.11
N SER A 25 1.55 3.57 -9.43
CA SER A 25 0.76 3.27 -8.24
C SER A 25 1.02 4.25 -7.09
N VAL A 26 2.29 4.58 -6.82
CA VAL A 26 2.67 5.59 -5.80
C VAL A 26 2.16 6.99 -6.19
N VAL A 27 2.26 7.36 -7.47
CA VAL A 27 1.76 8.66 -7.96
C VAL A 27 0.25 8.76 -7.84
N ILE A 28 -0.50 7.71 -8.18
CA ILE A 28 -1.95 7.66 -7.99
C ILE A 28 -2.30 7.81 -6.50
N PHE A 29 -1.56 7.13 -5.62
CA PHE A 29 -1.76 7.24 -4.18
C PHE A 29 -1.55 8.68 -3.67
N ILE A 30 -0.49 9.35 -4.12
CA ILE A 30 -0.22 10.76 -3.77
C ILE A 30 -1.30 11.67 -4.37
N ALA A 31 -1.78 11.40 -5.58
CA ALA A 31 -2.87 12.17 -6.18
C ALA A 31 -4.15 12.09 -5.32
N VAL A 32 -4.50 10.90 -4.82
CA VAL A 32 -5.65 10.73 -3.89
C VAL A 32 -5.48 11.58 -2.64
N PHE A 33 -4.27 11.67 -2.07
CA PHE A 33 -3.99 12.56 -0.94
C PHE A 33 -4.25 14.03 -1.28
N ILE A 34 -3.72 14.52 -2.41
CA ILE A 34 -3.90 15.91 -2.85
C ILE A 34 -5.38 16.24 -3.03
N TYR A 35 -6.16 15.34 -3.64
CA TYR A 35 -7.60 15.54 -3.82
C TYR A 35 -8.39 15.54 -2.50
N LEU A 36 -7.92 14.81 -1.49
CA LEU A 36 -8.51 14.80 -0.16
C LEU A 36 -8.18 16.10 0.59
N GLN A 37 -6.97 16.64 0.40
CA GLN A 37 -6.53 17.90 0.99
C GLN A 37 -7.22 19.13 0.39
N ASP A 38 -7.54 19.10 -0.91
CA ASP A 38 -8.25 20.17 -1.62
C ASP A 38 -9.76 20.20 -1.33
N HIS A 39 -10.26 19.35 -0.42
CA HIS A 39 -11.69 19.13 -0.11
C HIS A 39 -12.57 18.75 -1.32
N SER A 40 -11.98 18.51 -2.49
CA SER A 40 -12.70 18.11 -3.71
C SER A 40 -13.23 16.68 -3.64
N LEU A 41 -12.62 15.82 -2.83
CA LEU A 41 -13.08 14.46 -2.55
C LEU A 41 -13.39 14.33 -1.06
N SER A 42 -14.67 14.18 -0.71
CA SER A 42 -15.06 13.87 0.67
C SER A 42 -14.59 12.45 1.05
N GLY A 43 -13.95 12.28 2.21
CA GLY A 43 -13.48 10.98 2.71
C GLY A 43 -14.54 9.88 2.73
N ASN A 44 -15.83 10.24 2.76
CA ASN A 44 -16.94 9.30 2.62
C ASN A 44 -16.92 8.55 1.27
N HIS A 45 -16.59 9.22 0.17
CA HIS A 45 -16.46 8.57 -1.13
C HIS A 45 -15.29 7.59 -1.15
N LEU A 46 -14.18 7.96 -0.49
CA LEU A 46 -13.02 7.08 -0.37
C LEU A 46 -13.37 5.82 0.43
N ILE A 47 -14.13 5.95 1.53
CA ILE A 47 -14.63 4.81 2.32
C ILE A 47 -15.55 3.91 1.49
N TRP A 48 -16.44 4.48 0.67
CA TRP A 48 -17.28 3.70 -0.24
C TRP A 48 -16.46 2.92 -1.27
N THR A 49 -15.46 3.57 -1.87
CA THR A 49 -14.57 2.89 -2.84
C THR A 49 -13.71 1.81 -2.17
N GLY A 50 -13.18 2.05 -0.97
CA GLY A 50 -12.43 1.06 -0.19
C GLY A 50 -13.31 -0.11 0.26
N SER A 51 -14.53 0.16 0.69
CA SER A 51 -15.51 -0.87 1.06
C SER A 51 -15.85 -1.77 -0.14
N PHE A 52 -16.02 -1.17 -1.32
CA PHE A 52 -16.22 -1.93 -2.55
C PHE A 52 -14.99 -2.78 -2.90
N LEU A 53 -13.79 -2.19 -2.84
CA LEU A 53 -12.54 -2.89 -3.14
C LEU A 53 -12.30 -4.08 -2.19
N THR A 54 -12.51 -3.87 -0.88
CA THR A 54 -12.43 -4.92 0.14
C THR A 54 -13.53 -5.96 -0.03
N GLY A 55 -14.74 -5.56 -0.44
CA GLY A 55 -15.82 -6.48 -0.81
C GLY A 55 -15.43 -7.39 -1.98
N VAL A 56 -14.88 -6.82 -3.05
CA VAL A 56 -14.38 -7.58 -4.21
C VAL A 56 -13.21 -8.48 -3.81
N GLY A 57 -12.28 -7.97 -2.99
CA GLY A 57 -11.16 -8.74 -2.46
C GLY A 57 -11.63 -9.92 -1.59
N TYR A 58 -12.65 -9.71 -0.77
CA TYR A 58 -13.26 -10.75 0.06
C TYR A 58 -13.97 -11.80 -0.80
N ILE A 59 -14.75 -11.39 -1.81
CA ILE A 59 -15.40 -12.30 -2.75
C ILE A 59 -14.35 -13.12 -3.52
N PHE A 60 -13.30 -12.47 -4.01
CA PHE A 60 -12.21 -13.15 -4.71
C PHE A 60 -11.49 -14.14 -3.79
N TRP A 61 -11.22 -13.74 -2.54
CA TRP A 61 -10.67 -14.62 -1.52
C TRP A 61 -11.61 -15.79 -1.24
N ASP A 62 -12.89 -15.55 -0.99
CA ASP A 62 -13.90 -16.58 -0.70
C ASP A 62 -14.03 -17.60 -1.84
N LEU A 63 -14.08 -17.13 -3.08
CA LEU A 63 -14.09 -17.98 -4.27
C LEU A 63 -12.80 -18.79 -4.43
N ARG A 64 -11.64 -18.21 -4.09
CA ARG A 64 -10.32 -18.84 -4.22
C ARG A 64 -10.00 -19.78 -3.05
N ILE A 65 -10.57 -19.53 -1.88
CA ILE A 65 -10.26 -20.18 -0.59
C ILE A 65 -11.48 -20.92 -0.02
N ARG A 66 -12.40 -21.34 -0.90
CA ARG A 66 -13.61 -22.13 -0.60
C ARG A 66 -13.39 -23.40 0.25
N ASN A 67 -12.15 -23.82 0.51
CA ASN A 67 -11.79 -25.00 1.28
C ASN A 67 -11.10 -24.73 2.65
N MET A 68 -10.98 -23.47 3.11
CA MET A 68 -10.36 -23.19 4.43
C MET A 68 -11.40 -23.23 5.55
N ASN A 69 -11.09 -23.97 6.62
CA ASN A 69 -11.92 -24.13 7.82
C ASN A 69 -12.43 -22.81 8.39
N GLU A 70 -13.68 -22.82 8.89
CA GLU A 70 -14.41 -21.71 9.55
C GLU A 70 -13.55 -20.93 10.58
N LEU A 71 -12.69 -21.64 11.31
CA LEU A 71 -11.79 -21.06 12.33
C LEU A 71 -10.73 -20.11 11.74
N LYS A 72 -10.23 -20.36 10.52
CA LYS A 72 -9.29 -19.45 9.85
C LYS A 72 -9.99 -18.17 9.41
N ARG A 73 -11.23 -18.26 8.93
CA ARG A 73 -12.06 -17.11 8.54
C ARG A 73 -12.28 -16.17 9.72
N GLN A 74 -12.72 -16.72 10.86
CA GLN A 74 -12.92 -15.92 12.07
C GLN A 74 -11.64 -15.24 12.56
N ARG A 75 -10.47 -15.91 12.45
CA ARG A 75 -9.19 -15.31 12.83
C ARG A 75 -8.83 -14.10 11.96
N VAL A 76 -9.03 -14.19 10.64
CA VAL A 76 -8.76 -13.09 9.70
C VAL A 76 -9.70 -11.92 9.95
N VAL A 77 -11.00 -12.18 10.07
CA VAL A 77 -12.01 -11.14 10.35
C VAL A 77 -11.74 -10.47 11.71
N LYS A 78 -11.43 -11.26 12.74
CA LYS A 78 -11.08 -10.72 14.07
C LYS A 78 -9.82 -9.86 14.04
N SER A 79 -8.81 -10.26 13.28
CA SER A 79 -7.58 -9.46 13.09
C SER A 79 -7.87 -8.17 12.33
N ALA A 80 -8.68 -8.21 11.28
CA ALA A 80 -9.08 -7.02 10.53
C ALA A 80 -9.88 -6.05 11.40
N PHE A 81 -10.84 -6.56 12.18
CA PHE A 81 -11.62 -5.75 13.12
C PHE A 81 -10.73 -5.07 14.17
N PHE A 82 -9.79 -5.82 14.76
CA PHE A 82 -8.84 -5.25 15.72
C PHE A 82 -7.93 -4.19 15.09
N PHE A 83 -7.52 -4.41 13.83
CA PHE A 83 -6.74 -3.45 13.06
C PHE A 83 -7.52 -2.16 12.80
N PHE A 84 -8.78 -2.26 12.36
CA PHE A 84 -9.67 -1.11 12.14
C PHE A 84 -9.87 -0.28 13.42
N ILE A 85 -10.11 -0.93 14.56
CA ILE A 85 -10.23 -0.24 15.86
C ILE A 85 -8.93 0.49 16.21
N THR A 86 -7.79 -0.18 16.00
CA THR A 86 -6.48 0.40 16.30
C THR A 86 -6.19 1.63 15.44
N LEU A 87 -6.53 1.60 14.14
CA LEU A 87 -6.43 2.76 13.24
C LEU A 87 -7.33 3.93 13.68
N LEU A 88 -8.56 3.63 14.10
CA LEU A 88 -9.49 4.65 14.58
C LEU A 88 -8.95 5.34 15.84
N GLY A 89 -8.41 4.55 16.78
CA GLY A 89 -7.78 5.09 18.00
C GLY A 89 -6.48 5.85 17.71
N LEU A 90 -5.72 5.43 16.70
CA LEU A 90 -4.47 6.07 16.31
C LEU A 90 -4.67 7.39 15.57
N SER A 91 -5.77 7.60 14.85
CA SER A 91 -6.02 8.84 14.09
C SER A 91 -5.84 10.13 14.92
N PRO A 92 -6.48 10.30 16.09
CA PRO A 92 -6.27 11.49 16.92
C PRO A 92 -4.86 11.54 17.53
N ILE A 93 -4.25 10.39 17.84
CA ILE A 93 -2.89 10.31 18.41
C ILE A 93 -1.84 10.74 17.38
N LEU A 94 -2.02 10.35 16.12
CA LEU A 94 -1.13 10.68 15.04
C LEU A 94 -1.16 12.18 14.76
N LYS A 95 -2.37 12.76 14.78
CA LYS A 95 -2.58 14.19 14.62
C LYS A 95 -1.96 14.98 15.77
N THR A 96 -2.13 14.55 17.01
CA THR A 96 -1.53 15.25 18.16
C THR A 96 -0.02 15.14 18.19
N LEU A 97 0.55 13.97 17.89
CA LEU A 97 2.01 13.75 17.94
C LEU A 97 2.76 14.51 16.85
N THR A 98 2.18 14.61 15.65
CA THR A 98 2.84 15.25 14.50
C THR A 98 2.48 16.73 14.32
N SER A 99 1.52 17.25 15.09
CA SER A 99 1.14 18.67 15.11
C SER A 99 2.32 19.58 15.47
N GLN A 100 3.27 19.11 16.29
CA GLN A 100 4.46 19.89 16.66
C GLN A 100 5.56 19.93 15.59
N ILE A 101 5.46 19.10 14.54
CA ILE A 101 6.41 19.09 13.43
C ILE A 101 5.94 20.11 12.39
N SER A 102 6.86 20.79 11.70
CA SER A 102 6.51 21.70 10.60
C SER A 102 6.01 20.94 9.36
N ASP A 103 5.13 21.54 8.57
CA ASP A 103 4.58 20.93 7.34
C ASP A 103 5.67 20.59 6.33
N ASP A 104 6.63 21.50 6.11
CA ASP A 104 7.76 21.33 5.20
C ASP A 104 8.59 20.07 5.52
N THR A 105 8.84 19.84 6.80
CA THR A 105 9.58 18.66 7.28
C THR A 105 8.77 17.38 7.05
N ILE A 106 7.44 17.40 7.23
CA ILE A 106 6.59 16.23 6.98
C ILE A 106 6.56 15.88 5.49
N TYR A 107 6.42 16.87 4.60
CA TYR A 107 6.50 16.61 3.16
C TYR A 107 7.89 16.10 2.75
N ALA A 108 8.97 16.69 3.27
CA ALA A 108 10.33 16.22 3.01
C ALA A 108 10.55 14.78 3.48
N LEU A 109 10.13 14.45 4.71
CA LEU A 109 10.21 13.09 5.25
C LEU A 109 9.37 12.11 4.43
N THR A 110 8.18 12.50 3.99
CA THR A 110 7.35 11.64 3.15
C THR A 110 8.02 11.35 1.81
N VAL A 111 8.54 12.38 1.14
CA VAL A 111 9.28 12.20 -0.12
C VAL A 111 10.46 11.25 0.09
N CYS A 112 11.23 11.43 1.16
CA CYS A 112 12.31 10.52 1.54
C CYS A 112 11.82 9.09 1.79
N CYS A 113 10.68 8.90 2.46
CA CYS A 113 10.11 7.60 2.74
C CYS A 113 9.54 6.91 1.48
N PHE A 114 8.93 7.65 0.56
CA PHE A 114 8.52 7.10 -0.74
C PHE A 114 9.71 6.79 -1.64
N LEU A 115 10.76 7.63 -1.61
CA LEU A 115 12.03 7.31 -2.27
C LEU A 115 12.63 6.04 -1.69
N ALA A 116 12.66 5.87 -0.37
CA ALA A 116 13.09 4.64 0.28
C ALA A 116 12.20 3.45 -0.11
N ASN A 117 10.87 3.62 -0.14
CA ASN A 117 9.94 2.59 -0.59
C ASN A 117 10.25 2.14 -2.03
N ILE A 118 10.54 3.07 -2.94
CA ILE A 118 10.92 2.79 -4.32
C ILE A 118 12.30 2.11 -4.35
N LEU A 119 13.33 2.66 -3.70
CA LEU A 119 14.71 2.14 -3.76
C LEU A 119 14.86 0.75 -3.13
N PHE A 120 14.15 0.47 -2.04
CA PHE A 120 14.19 -0.82 -1.34
C PHE A 120 13.14 -1.82 -1.85
N HIS A 121 12.37 -1.48 -2.88
CA HIS A 121 11.50 -2.44 -3.53
C HIS A 121 12.35 -3.40 -4.37
N ASP A 122 12.22 -4.70 -4.12
CA ASP A 122 12.92 -5.74 -4.89
C ASP A 122 12.40 -5.76 -6.34
N TYR A 123 13.03 -4.97 -7.21
CA TYR A 123 12.76 -5.00 -8.66
C TYR A 123 13.60 -6.05 -9.39
N THR A 124 14.72 -6.50 -8.80
CA THR A 124 15.66 -7.45 -9.41
C THR A 124 15.84 -8.69 -8.53
N THR A 125 16.03 -9.84 -9.18
CA THR A 125 15.99 -11.17 -8.57
C THR A 125 17.27 -11.58 -7.81
N GLN A 126 18.26 -10.71 -7.68
CA GLN A 126 19.62 -11.07 -7.21
C GLN A 126 19.88 -10.79 -5.72
N VAL A 127 19.18 -9.83 -5.11
CA VAL A 127 19.33 -9.53 -3.67
C VAL A 127 17.93 -9.49 -3.09
N LYS A 128 17.60 -10.42 -2.21
CA LYS A 128 16.33 -10.41 -1.47
C LYS A 128 16.40 -9.32 -0.41
N ILE A 129 15.98 -8.11 -0.73
CA ILE A 129 15.68 -7.12 0.30
C ILE A 129 14.40 -7.63 0.98
N PRO A 130 14.32 -7.62 2.32
CA PRO A 130 13.08 -7.98 2.99
C PRO A 130 11.97 -7.05 2.48
N GLY A 131 11.05 -7.58 1.68
CA GLY A 131 9.94 -6.81 1.09
C GLY A 131 9.08 -6.08 2.14
N SER A 132 9.20 -6.46 3.42
CA SER A 132 8.64 -5.73 4.56
C SER A 132 9.21 -4.33 4.73
N LEU A 133 10.48 -4.05 4.38
CA LEU A 133 11.08 -2.72 4.56
C LEU A 133 10.43 -1.69 3.61
N SER A 134 10.28 -2.04 2.34
CA SER A 134 9.59 -1.20 1.35
C SER A 134 8.15 -0.95 1.79
N THR A 135 7.37 -1.99 2.12
CA THR A 135 5.99 -1.83 2.58
C THR A 135 5.90 -1.00 3.86
N ASN A 136 6.79 -1.21 4.84
CA ASN A 136 6.81 -0.43 6.08
C ASN A 136 7.12 1.05 5.81
N ALA A 137 8.03 1.35 4.89
CA ALA A 137 8.34 2.72 4.49
C ALA A 137 7.15 3.41 3.82
N ALA A 138 6.40 2.72 2.95
CA ALA A 138 5.18 3.25 2.34
C ALA A 138 4.07 3.49 3.37
N ILE A 139 3.88 2.57 4.31
CA ILE A 139 2.89 2.74 5.39
C ILE A 139 3.28 3.94 6.27
N PHE A 140 4.56 4.08 6.62
CA PHE A 140 5.04 5.23 7.39
C PHE A 140 4.87 6.56 6.63
N ALA A 141 5.17 6.59 5.33
CA ALA A 141 4.90 7.76 4.48
C ALA A 141 3.40 8.12 4.44
N SER A 142 2.54 7.11 4.33
CA SER A 142 1.08 7.29 4.35
C SER A 142 0.59 7.86 5.68
N VAL A 143 1.18 7.41 6.79
CA VAL A 143 0.93 7.91 8.15
C VAL A 143 1.33 9.38 8.29
N LEU A 144 2.49 9.77 7.76
CA LEU A 144 2.94 11.16 7.76
C LEU A 144 2.01 12.09 6.95
N LEU A 145 1.53 11.64 5.79
CA LEU A 145 0.55 12.39 4.99
C LEU A 145 -0.79 12.49 5.70
N ALA A 146 -1.29 11.37 6.22
CA ALA A 146 -2.59 11.30 6.85
C ALA A 146 -2.71 12.31 7.99
N SER A 147 -1.63 12.55 8.75
CA SER A 147 -1.67 13.45 9.89
C SER A 147 -1.91 14.92 9.55
N ARG A 148 -1.74 15.31 8.27
CA ARG A 148 -2.02 16.64 7.74
C ARG A 148 -3.45 16.84 7.25
N LEU A 149 -4.28 15.81 7.29
CA LEU A 149 -5.69 15.93 6.93
C LEU A 149 -6.51 16.60 8.04
N ASP A 150 -7.49 17.40 7.64
CA ASP A 150 -8.27 18.23 8.55
C ASP A 150 -9.24 17.42 9.42
N THR A 151 -9.88 16.40 8.85
CA THR A 151 -10.87 15.60 9.58
C THR A 151 -10.35 14.20 9.93
N ASN A 152 -10.73 13.69 11.10
CA ASN A 152 -10.37 12.32 11.51
C ASN A 152 -10.97 11.25 10.58
N VAL A 153 -12.06 11.58 9.89
CA VAL A 153 -12.70 10.68 8.90
C VAL A 153 -11.81 10.54 7.68
N ASP A 154 -11.22 11.64 7.20
CA ASP A 154 -10.30 11.63 6.06
C ASP A 154 -9.00 10.90 6.41
N VAL A 155 -8.45 11.13 7.61
CA VAL A 155 -7.28 10.41 8.15
C VAL A 155 -7.53 8.90 8.14
N PHE A 156 -8.66 8.48 8.71
CA PHE A 156 -9.04 7.07 8.77
C PHE A 156 -9.23 6.47 7.38
N ALA A 157 -10.01 7.14 6.52
CA ALA A 157 -10.28 6.69 5.16
C ALA A 157 -8.99 6.51 4.35
N PHE A 158 -8.10 7.49 4.44
CA PHE A 158 -6.82 7.49 3.73
C PHE A 158 -5.88 6.39 4.23
N LEU A 159 -5.79 6.18 5.55
CA LEU A 159 -4.98 5.11 6.13
C LEU A 159 -5.52 3.72 5.83
N SER A 160 -6.85 3.53 5.88
CA SER A 160 -7.48 2.27 5.47
C SER A 160 -7.21 1.98 4.01
N PHE A 161 -7.37 2.98 3.13
CA PHE A 161 -7.03 2.85 1.71
C PHE A 161 -5.55 2.54 1.50
N ALA A 162 -4.64 3.20 2.22
CA ALA A 162 -3.20 2.95 2.13
C ALA A 162 -2.84 1.49 2.48
N VAL A 163 -3.47 0.94 3.52
CA VAL A 163 -3.21 -0.45 3.94
C VAL A 163 -3.72 -1.43 2.89
N GLU A 164 -4.92 -1.22 2.37
CA GLU A 164 -5.46 -2.03 1.27
C GLU A 164 -4.56 -1.92 0.03
N TRP A 165 -4.16 -0.71 -0.35
CA TRP A 165 -3.36 -0.46 -1.54
C TRP A 165 -1.95 -1.05 -1.44
N PHE A 166 -1.23 -0.82 -0.34
CA PHE A 166 0.15 -1.29 -0.18
C PHE A 166 0.28 -2.72 0.35
N SER A 167 -0.72 -3.27 1.04
CA SER A 167 -0.66 -4.65 1.57
C SER A 167 -1.38 -5.67 0.69
N LEU A 168 -2.51 -5.32 0.08
CA LEU A 168 -3.30 -6.25 -0.73
C LEU A 168 -2.68 -6.44 -2.13
N PHE A 169 -2.20 -5.34 -2.74
CA PHE A 169 -1.57 -5.36 -4.06
C PHE A 169 -0.37 -6.33 -4.19
N PRO A 170 0.62 -6.38 -3.26
CA PRO A 170 1.70 -7.36 -3.35
C PRO A 170 1.23 -8.80 -3.15
N ILE A 171 0.16 -9.05 -2.39
CA ILE A 171 -0.42 -10.39 -2.22
C ILE A 171 -1.04 -10.87 -3.54
N PHE A 172 -1.82 -10.02 -4.21
CA PHE A 172 -2.38 -10.30 -5.55
C PHE A 172 -1.27 -10.59 -6.58
N ARG A 173 -0.20 -9.80 -6.55
CA ARG A 173 0.96 -9.99 -7.43
C ARG A 173 1.70 -11.30 -7.15
N ARG A 174 1.82 -11.71 -5.88
CA ARG A 174 2.44 -12.99 -5.50
C ARG A 174 1.61 -14.18 -5.96
N GLN A 175 0.28 -14.12 -5.84
CA GLN A 175 -0.60 -15.22 -6.24
C GLN A 175 -0.63 -15.42 -7.76
N SER A 176 -0.66 -14.34 -8.55
CA SER A 176 -0.60 -14.43 -10.02
C SER A 176 0.72 -15.02 -10.52
N LYS A 177 1.84 -14.74 -9.84
CA LYS A 177 3.15 -15.32 -10.19
C LYS A 177 3.26 -16.80 -9.82
N VAL A 178 2.72 -17.22 -8.67
CA VAL A 178 2.71 -18.64 -8.22
C VAL A 178 1.85 -19.51 -9.14
N GLN A 179 0.74 -18.99 -9.65
CA GLN A 179 -0.12 -19.74 -10.58
C GLN A 179 0.57 -20.01 -11.93
N ARG A 180 1.42 -19.09 -12.38
CA ARG A 180 2.13 -19.17 -13.66
C ARG A 180 3.33 -20.12 -13.65
N THR A 181 3.81 -20.50 -12.47
CA THR A 181 4.89 -21.50 -12.28
C THR A 181 4.37 -22.92 -12.02
N SER A 182 3.05 -23.12 -11.95
CA SER A 182 2.40 -24.42 -11.71
C SER A 182 1.72 -25.00 -12.97
N ASN A 183 1.73 -24.27 -14.08
CA ASN A 183 1.37 -24.75 -15.42
C ASN A 183 2.64 -24.77 -16.29
#